data_AF-A0A0R1TXH0-F1
#
_entry.id   AF-A0A0R1TXH0-F1
#
_cell.length_a   1.000
_cell.length_b   1.000
_cell.length_c   1.000
_cell.angle_alpha   90.00
_cell.angle_beta   90.00
_cell.angle_gamma   90.00
#
_symmetry.space_group_name_H-M   'P 1'
#
loop_
_entity.id
_entity.type
_entity.pdbx_description
1 polymer ?
#
loop_
_entity_poly.entity_id
_entity_poly.type
_entity_poly.pdbx_seq_one_letter_code
_entity_poly.pdbx_strand_id
1 'polypeptide(L)'
;MATPVLWNLSQNNSVYYPTLTVIEFLGVLAMIYFAHKYAFKDQFMLKTLSLTKIKEVLYVVLGICAIFLAQAIGSFIDINVFGQTQYSANTGYLLAVLAKYPYFLLAVVLFAPIMEEFVFRKVLFANFANVIAPLSSALISSLIFSLAHQDGHYLTYMFMGLVLCFIYARTGKIRDTIMIHVFMNLIIVWSSL
;
A
#
# COMPACT_ATOMS: atom_id res chain seq x y z
N MET A 1 -9.66 16.10 17.38
CA MET A 1 -10.79 16.14 16.42
C MET A 1 -11.84 15.15 16.90
N ALA A 2 -13.11 15.55 16.96
CA ALA A 2 -14.18 14.64 17.38
C ALA A 2 -14.28 13.49 16.37
N THR A 3 -14.16 12.25 16.85
CA THR A 3 -14.42 11.07 16.03
C THR A 3 -15.88 11.12 15.56
N PRO A 4 -16.17 10.86 14.27
CA PRO A 4 -17.53 10.84 13.77
C PRO A 4 -18.42 9.94 14.64
N VAL A 5 -19.69 10.29 14.86
CA VAL A 5 -20.61 9.50 15.71
C VAL A 5 -20.70 8.03 15.27
N LEU A 6 -20.65 7.78 13.97
CA LEU A 6 -20.59 6.42 13.39
C LEU A 6 -19.29 5.67 13.73
N TRP A 7 -18.18 6.38 13.93
CA TRP A 7 -16.89 5.84 14.33
C TRP A 7 -16.87 5.38 15.80
N ASN A 8 -17.56 6.10 16.68
CA ASN A 8 -17.68 5.71 18.10
C ASN A 8 -18.64 4.51 18.31
N LEU A 9 -19.66 4.37 17.45
CA LEU A 9 -20.56 3.22 17.47
C LEU A 9 -19.90 1.94 16.93
N SER A 10 -18.90 2.07 16.05
CA SER A 10 -18.26 0.92 15.37
C SER A 10 -17.09 0.32 16.16
N GLN A 11 -16.24 1.14 16.80
CA GLN A 11 -15.06 0.69 17.56
C GLN A 11 -15.42 -0.18 18.78
N ASN A 12 -16.55 0.08 19.41
CA ASN A 12 -17.05 -0.67 20.58
C ASN A 12 -17.95 -1.86 20.19
N ASN A 13 -18.23 -2.06 18.91
CA ASN A 13 -19.03 -3.18 18.42
C ASN A 13 -18.11 -4.36 18.07
N SER A 14 -18.25 -5.48 18.77
CA SER A 14 -17.46 -6.70 18.54
C SER A 14 -17.59 -7.26 17.11
N VAL A 15 -18.64 -6.85 16.38
CA VAL A 15 -18.93 -7.31 15.02
C VAL A 15 -18.23 -6.46 13.94
N TYR A 16 -17.70 -5.27 14.29
CA TYR A 16 -17.13 -4.35 13.31
C TYR A 16 -15.90 -4.91 12.58
N TYR A 17 -14.85 -5.30 13.31
CA TYR A 17 -13.63 -5.84 12.70
C TYR A 17 -13.84 -7.16 11.94
N PRO A 18 -14.63 -8.13 12.44
CA PRO A 18 -15.03 -9.27 11.63
C PRO A 18 -15.68 -8.86 10.30
N THR A 19 -16.63 -7.90 10.36
CA THR A 19 -17.35 -7.44 9.16
C THR A 19 -16.42 -6.77 8.17
N LEU A 20 -15.52 -5.89 8.64
CA LEU A 20 -14.49 -5.28 7.80
C LEU A 20 -13.61 -6.32 7.13
N THR A 21 -13.07 -7.29 7.88
CA THR A 21 -12.23 -8.35 7.30
C THR A 21 -12.95 -9.12 6.19
N VAL A 22 -14.24 -9.43 6.37
CA VAL A 22 -15.04 -10.10 5.34
C VAL A 22 -15.26 -9.19 4.13
N ILE A 23 -15.58 -7.91 4.33
CA ILE A 23 -15.76 -6.95 3.23
C ILE A 23 -14.47 -6.79 2.43
N GLU A 24 -13.33 -6.63 3.08
CA GLU A 24 -12.03 -6.50 2.42
C GLU A 24 -11.65 -7.76 1.66
N PHE A 25 -11.89 -8.94 2.24
CA PHE A 25 -11.66 -10.21 1.56
C PHE A 25 -12.52 -10.33 0.30
N LEU A 26 -13.83 -10.05 0.39
CA LEU A 26 -14.73 -10.04 -0.77
C LEU A 26 -14.32 -8.98 -1.80
N GLY A 27 -13.86 -7.82 -1.35
CA GLY A 27 -13.31 -6.76 -2.18
C GLY A 27 -12.09 -7.23 -2.98
N VAL A 28 -11.12 -7.85 -2.31
CA VAL A 28 -9.95 -8.46 -2.95
C VAL A 28 -10.37 -9.50 -3.99
N LEU A 29 -11.29 -10.41 -3.66
CA LEU A 29 -11.78 -11.41 -4.60
C LEU A 29 -12.44 -10.76 -5.83
N ALA A 30 -13.26 -9.73 -5.61
CA ALA A 30 -13.90 -8.99 -6.69
C ALA A 30 -12.87 -8.28 -7.58
N MET A 31 -11.87 -7.61 -7.00
CA MET A 31 -10.80 -6.92 -7.74
C MET A 31 -9.97 -7.91 -8.55
N ILE A 32 -9.60 -9.07 -7.99
CA ILE A 32 -8.90 -10.13 -8.70
C ILE A 32 -9.75 -10.66 -9.85
N TYR A 33 -11.04 -10.96 -9.61
CA TYR A 33 -11.96 -11.42 -10.64
C TYR A 33 -12.09 -10.42 -11.79
N PHE A 34 -12.32 -9.14 -11.49
CA PHE A 34 -12.44 -8.11 -12.51
C PHE A 34 -11.13 -7.85 -13.25
N ALA A 35 -9.98 -7.91 -12.56
CA ALA A 35 -8.67 -7.78 -13.20
C ALA A 35 -8.38 -8.91 -14.20
N HIS A 36 -8.86 -10.13 -13.94
CA HIS A 36 -8.76 -11.26 -14.86
C HIS A 36 -9.78 -11.16 -16.01
N LYS A 37 -11.04 -10.84 -15.69
CA LYS A 37 -12.12 -10.77 -16.68
C LYS A 37 -11.97 -9.62 -17.67
N TYR A 38 -11.55 -8.46 -17.17
CA TYR A 38 -11.35 -7.24 -17.95
C TYR A 38 -9.87 -6.90 -17.96
N ALA A 39 -9.09 -7.74 -18.67
CA ALA A 39 -7.64 -7.63 -18.72
C ALA A 39 -7.19 -6.24 -19.21
N PHE A 40 -6.86 -5.37 -18.26
CA PHE A 40 -6.37 -4.03 -18.52
C PHE A 40 -4.90 -4.09 -18.92
N LYS A 41 -4.60 -3.74 -20.18
CA LYS A 41 -3.24 -3.67 -20.73
C LYS A 41 -2.75 -2.22 -20.72
N ASP A 42 -1.95 -1.88 -19.71
CA ASP A 42 -1.23 -0.61 -19.68
C ASP A 42 0.16 -0.71 -20.34
N GLN A 43 0.74 0.45 -20.63
CA GLN A 43 2.05 0.56 -21.28
C GLN A 43 3.20 -0.13 -20.53
N PHE A 44 3.11 -0.30 -19.21
CA PHE A 44 4.17 -0.91 -18.42
C PHE A 44 4.12 -2.43 -18.51
N MET A 45 2.94 -3.03 -18.56
CA MET A 45 2.79 -4.48 -18.79
C MET A 45 3.32 -4.92 -20.17
N LEU A 46 3.18 -4.06 -21.18
CA LEU A 46 3.61 -4.39 -22.55
C LEU A 46 5.12 -4.36 -22.71
N LYS A 47 5.81 -3.44 -22.01
CA LYS A 47 7.26 -3.25 -22.10
C LYS A 47 8.08 -4.38 -21.43
N THR A 48 7.43 -5.22 -20.63
CA THR A 48 8.08 -6.09 -19.64
C THR A 48 7.87 -7.58 -19.88
N LEU A 49 7.19 -7.97 -20.97
CA LEU A 49 7.01 -9.37 -21.40
C LEU A 49 8.35 -10.11 -21.65
N SER A 50 9.48 -9.41 -21.67
CA SER A 50 10.83 -9.95 -21.92
C SER A 50 11.72 -10.10 -20.68
N LEU A 51 11.25 -9.78 -19.47
CA LEU A 51 12.06 -9.94 -18.26
C LEU A 51 12.30 -11.41 -17.94
N THR A 52 13.55 -11.75 -17.62
CA THR A 52 13.88 -13.08 -17.11
C THR A 52 13.43 -13.20 -15.65
N LYS A 53 13.13 -14.43 -15.22
CA LYS A 53 12.69 -14.69 -13.85
C LYS A 53 13.69 -14.20 -12.79
N ILE A 54 14.99 -14.30 -13.08
CA ILE A 54 16.06 -13.79 -12.20
C ILE A 54 15.96 -12.27 -12.03
N LYS A 55 15.76 -11.52 -13.13
CA LYS A 55 15.61 -10.05 -13.06
C LYS A 55 14.37 -9.65 -12.26
N GLU A 56 13.26 -10.38 -12.41
CA GLU A 56 12.05 -10.15 -11.60
C GLU A 56 12.32 -10.33 -10.10
N VAL A 57 12.98 -11.42 -9.71
CA VAL A 57 13.34 -11.67 -8.32
C VAL A 57 14.26 -10.58 -7.79
N LEU A 58 15.24 -10.15 -8.59
CA LEU A 58 16.11 -9.03 -8.22
C LEU A 58 15.34 -7.73 -8.01
N TYR A 59 14.35 -7.41 -8.86
CA TYR A 59 13.49 -6.24 -8.65
C TYR A 59 12.69 -6.34 -7.36
N VAL A 60 12.16 -7.51 -7.01
CA VAL A 60 11.44 -7.70 -5.74
C VAL A 60 12.38 -7.51 -4.55
N VAL A 61 13.55 -8.15 -4.54
CA VAL A 61 14.52 -8.05 -3.44
C VAL A 61 15.04 -6.62 -3.28
N LEU A 62 15.48 -5.99 -4.37
CA LEU A 62 15.94 -4.59 -4.35
C LEU A 62 14.80 -3.63 -4.02
N GLY A 63 13.56 -3.96 -4.43
CA GLY A 63 12.36 -3.20 -4.09
C GLY A 63 12.04 -3.24 -2.60
N ILE A 64 12.22 -4.39 -1.94
CA ILE A 64 12.11 -4.51 -0.48
C ILE A 64 13.16 -3.62 0.21
N CYS A 65 14.42 -3.67 -0.22
CA CYS A 65 15.44 -2.78 0.35
C CYS A 65 15.11 -1.30 0.11
N ALA A 66 14.66 -0.95 -1.10
CA ALA A 66 14.33 0.41 -1.48
C ALA A 66 13.12 0.96 -0.72
N ILE A 67 12.07 0.14 -0.47
CA ILE A 67 10.88 0.62 0.24
C ILE A 67 11.18 0.90 1.72
N PHE A 68 12.00 0.07 2.37
CA PHE A 68 12.46 0.36 3.74
C PHE A 68 13.35 1.60 3.81
N LEU A 69 14.25 1.77 2.83
CA LEU A 69 15.06 2.98 2.74
C LEU A 69 14.19 4.23 2.54
N ALA A 70 13.21 4.15 1.64
CA ALA A 70 12.26 5.23 1.40
C ALA A 70 11.43 5.57 2.64
N GLN A 71 10.95 4.56 3.36
CA GLN A 71 10.25 4.71 4.63
C GLN A 71 11.14 5.38 5.68
N ALA A 72 12.40 4.95 5.83
CA ALA A 72 13.33 5.52 6.79
C ALA A 72 13.64 7.00 6.49
N ILE A 73 13.87 7.33 5.21
CA ILE A 73 14.11 8.72 4.79
C ILE A 73 12.86 9.57 5.01
N GLY A 74 11.68 9.09 4.61
CA GLY A 74 10.43 9.82 4.79
C GLY A 74 10.13 10.06 6.27
N SER A 75 10.26 9.03 7.10
CA SER A 75 10.04 9.10 8.55
C SER A 75 11.03 10.06 9.21
N PHE A 76 12.30 10.02 8.82
CA PHE A 76 13.29 10.98 9.31
C PHE A 76 12.87 12.43 9.04
N ILE A 77 12.37 12.74 7.85
CA ILE A 77 11.94 14.10 7.51
C ILE A 77 10.63 14.44 8.25
N ASP A 78 9.65 13.54 8.26
CA ASP A 78 8.37 13.71 8.97
C ASP A 78 8.60 14.06 10.45
N ILE A 79 9.54 13.37 11.12
CA ILE A 79 9.89 13.62 12.52
C ILE A 79 10.65 14.95 12.68
N ASN A 80 11.76 15.12 11.96
CA ASN A 80 12.70 16.22 12.24
C ASN A 80 12.27 17.56 11.66
N VAL A 81 11.45 17.57 10.60
CA VAL A 81 10.99 18.80 9.93
C VAL A 81 9.55 19.14 10.30
N PHE A 82 8.68 18.13 10.39
CA PHE A 82 7.25 18.33 10.64
C PHE A 82 6.80 17.97 12.06
N GLY A 83 7.72 17.55 12.93
CA GLY A 83 7.45 17.28 14.34
C GLY A 83 6.55 16.06 14.56
N GLN A 84 6.50 15.11 13.61
CA GLN A 84 5.75 13.87 13.76
C GLN A 84 6.43 12.95 14.78
N THR A 85 5.66 12.02 15.33
CA THR A 85 6.16 10.99 16.25
C THR A 85 6.88 9.88 15.48
N GLN A 86 7.71 9.09 16.19
CA GLN A 86 8.40 7.96 15.56
C GLN A 86 7.44 6.88 15.03
N TYR A 87 6.33 6.66 15.75
CA TYR A 87 5.28 5.75 15.33
C TYR A 87 4.11 6.54 14.77
N SER A 88 3.59 6.07 13.65
CA SER A 88 2.40 6.66 13.04
C SER A 88 1.14 6.28 13.83
N ALA A 89 0.13 7.16 13.82
CA ALA A 89 -1.14 6.88 14.49
C ALA A 89 -1.83 5.65 13.87
N ASN A 90 -1.64 5.40 12.57
CA ASN A 90 -2.11 4.19 11.90
C ASN A 90 -1.50 2.93 12.54
N THR A 91 -0.17 2.84 12.65
CA THR A 91 0.48 1.66 13.25
C THR A 91 0.03 1.43 14.69
N GLY A 92 -0.01 2.49 15.51
CA GLY A 92 -0.45 2.39 16.91
C GLY A 92 -1.90 1.91 17.05
N TYR A 93 -2.80 2.45 16.22
CA TYR A 93 -4.20 2.01 16.16
C TYR A 93 -4.31 0.53 15.75
N LEU A 94 -3.59 0.12 14.71
CA LEU A 94 -3.63 -1.26 14.20
C LEU A 94 -3.13 -2.26 15.24
N LEU A 95 -2.06 -1.96 15.98
CA LEU A 95 -1.56 -2.84 17.05
C LEU A 95 -2.59 -3.02 18.17
N ALA A 96 -3.28 -1.94 18.57
CA ALA A 96 -4.35 -2.02 19.56
C ALA A 96 -5.53 -2.90 19.08
N VAL A 97 -5.87 -2.84 17.79
CA VAL A 97 -6.88 -3.71 17.19
C VAL A 97 -6.42 -5.16 17.16
N LEU A 98 -5.18 -5.42 16.74
CA LEU A 98 -4.62 -6.78 16.64
C LEU A 98 -4.52 -7.47 18.00
N ALA A 99 -4.24 -6.72 19.07
CA ALA A 99 -4.24 -7.26 20.44
C ALA A 99 -5.60 -7.84 20.84
N LYS A 100 -6.71 -7.29 20.31
CA LYS A 100 -8.08 -7.76 20.58
C LYS A 100 -8.61 -8.70 19.50
N TYR A 101 -8.20 -8.52 18.26
CA TYR A 101 -8.69 -9.25 17.08
C TYR A 101 -7.52 -9.73 16.20
N PRO A 102 -6.79 -10.78 16.59
CA PRO A 102 -5.56 -11.20 15.90
C PRO A 102 -5.77 -11.58 14.42
N TYR A 103 -6.95 -12.08 14.05
CA TYR A 103 -7.28 -12.41 12.65
C TYR A 103 -7.33 -11.18 11.74
N PHE A 104 -7.48 -9.96 12.30
CA PHE A 104 -7.43 -8.70 11.56
C PHE A 104 -6.04 -8.46 10.95
N LEU A 105 -5.03 -9.26 11.32
CA LEU A 105 -3.72 -9.28 10.66
C LEU A 105 -3.85 -9.53 9.15
N LEU A 106 -4.77 -10.39 8.72
CA LEU A 106 -4.99 -10.68 7.30
C LEU A 106 -5.48 -9.45 6.54
N ALA A 107 -6.39 -8.68 7.16
CA ALA A 107 -6.87 -7.41 6.60
C ALA A 107 -5.71 -6.44 6.37
N VAL A 108 -4.89 -6.20 7.39
CA VAL A 108 -3.82 -5.20 7.38
C VAL A 108 -2.62 -5.60 6.52
N VAL A 109 -2.18 -6.84 6.61
CA VAL A 109 -0.94 -7.29 5.98
C VAL A 109 -1.17 -7.81 4.56
N LEU A 110 -2.36 -8.34 4.27
CA LEU A 110 -2.63 -8.97 2.98
C LEU A 110 -3.70 -8.23 2.17
N PHE A 111 -4.89 -8.04 2.72
CA PHE A 111 -6.01 -7.53 1.92
C PHE A 111 -5.87 -6.05 1.55
N ALA A 112 -5.54 -5.20 2.53
CA ALA A 112 -5.30 -3.78 2.31
C ALA A 112 -4.19 -3.53 1.27
N PRO A 113 -2.97 -4.10 1.39
CA PRO A 113 -1.94 -3.94 0.36
C PRO A 113 -2.37 -4.40 -1.03
N ILE A 114 -3.12 -5.50 -1.15
CA ILE A 114 -3.64 -5.94 -2.46
C ILE A 114 -4.54 -4.86 -3.06
N MET A 115 -5.55 -4.41 -2.30
CA MET A 115 -6.50 -3.40 -2.77
C MET A 115 -5.80 -2.08 -3.11
N GLU A 116 -4.88 -1.64 -2.26
CA GLU A 116 -4.10 -0.43 -2.46
C GLU A 116 -3.26 -0.52 -3.74
N GLU A 117 -2.53 -1.61 -3.99
CA GLU A 117 -1.75 -1.74 -5.22
C GLU A 117 -2.64 -1.75 -6.47
N PHE A 118 -3.85 -2.33 -6.40
CA PHE A 118 -4.81 -2.24 -7.50
C PHE A 118 -5.27 -0.80 -7.74
N VAL A 119 -5.65 -0.08 -6.70
CA VAL A 119 -6.13 1.31 -6.81
C VAL A 119 -5.00 2.23 -7.26
N PHE A 120 -3.86 2.23 -6.57
CA PHE A 120 -2.81 3.23 -6.77
C PHE A 120 -1.89 2.91 -7.94
N ARG A 121 -1.59 1.63 -8.22
CA ARG A 121 -0.70 1.26 -9.35
C ARG A 121 -1.46 0.97 -10.62
N LYS A 122 -2.41 0.04 -10.58
CA LYS A 122 -3.17 -0.41 -11.75
C LYS A 122 -4.16 0.65 -12.24
N VAL A 123 -4.91 1.29 -11.34
CA VAL A 123 -5.94 2.25 -11.73
C VAL A 123 -5.39 3.67 -11.83
N LEU A 124 -4.77 4.23 -10.79
CA LEU A 124 -4.33 5.62 -10.83
C LEU A 124 -3.05 5.82 -11.63
N PHE A 125 -1.94 5.21 -11.22
CA PHE A 125 -0.64 5.43 -11.84
C PHE A 125 -0.63 5.01 -13.32
N ALA A 126 -1.08 3.80 -13.63
CA ALA A 126 -1.03 3.28 -14.99
C ALA A 126 -1.94 4.04 -15.96
N ASN A 127 -3.15 4.48 -15.53
CA ASN A 127 -4.01 5.29 -16.39
C ASN A 127 -3.47 6.70 -16.60
N PHE A 128 -2.99 7.38 -15.55
CA PHE A 128 -2.39 8.70 -15.72
C PHE A 128 -1.18 8.65 -16.65
N ALA A 129 -0.37 7.60 -16.56
CA ALA A 129 0.81 7.47 -17.40
C ALA A 129 0.49 7.31 -18.89
N ASN A 130 -0.75 6.96 -19.26
CA ASN A 130 -1.21 6.96 -20.66
C ASN A 130 -1.52 8.37 -21.20
N VAL A 131 -1.66 9.37 -20.32
CA VAL A 131 -2.07 10.74 -20.68
C VAL A 131 -0.97 11.77 -20.38
N ILE A 132 -0.17 11.54 -19.33
CA ILE A 132 0.93 12.42 -18.91
C ILE A 132 2.23 11.64 -18.70
N ALA A 133 3.34 12.34 -18.48
CA ALA A 133 4.64 11.71 -18.26
C ALA A 133 4.61 10.70 -17.09
N PRO A 134 5.31 9.56 -17.18
CA PRO A 134 5.34 8.55 -16.12
C PRO A 134 5.79 9.11 -14.77
N LEU A 135 6.76 10.03 -14.74
CA LEU A 135 7.21 10.65 -13.49
C LEU A 135 6.10 11.47 -12.82
N SER A 136 5.40 12.30 -13.58
CA SER A 136 4.26 13.09 -13.08
C SER A 136 3.12 12.20 -12.58
N SER A 137 2.86 11.10 -13.29
CA SER A 137 1.86 10.09 -12.89
C SER A 137 2.23 9.42 -11.57
N ALA A 138 3.51 9.08 -11.38
CA ALA A 138 4.01 8.48 -10.15
C ALA A 138 3.90 9.45 -8.97
N LEU A 139 4.25 10.73 -9.17
CA LEU A 139 4.11 11.77 -8.15
C LEU A 139 2.65 11.95 -7.72
N ILE A 140 1.72 12.05 -8.68
CA ILE A 140 0.29 12.21 -8.39
C ILE A 140 -0.26 10.99 -7.66
N SER A 141 -0.01 9.77 -8.16
CA SER A 141 -0.49 8.55 -7.51
C SER A 141 0.06 8.41 -6.09
N SER A 142 1.35 8.71 -5.88
CA SER A 142 2.00 8.61 -4.57
C SER A 142 1.53 9.68 -3.59
N LEU A 143 1.21 10.88 -4.08
CA LEU A 143 0.60 11.93 -3.26
C LEU A 143 -0.79 11.53 -2.80
N ILE A 144 -1.63 10.99 -3.69
CA ILE A 144 -2.98 10.53 -3.30
C ILE A 144 -2.90 9.35 -2.31
N PHE A 145 -1.98 8.41 -2.54
CA PHE A 145 -1.70 7.31 -1.60
C PHE A 145 -1.33 7.83 -0.20
N SER A 146 -0.44 8.82 -0.15
CA SER A 146 -0.03 9.47 1.10
C SER A 146 -1.19 10.17 1.82
N LEU A 147 -2.00 10.95 1.10
CA LEU A 147 -3.15 11.64 1.67
C LEU A 147 -4.24 10.69 2.19
N ALA A 148 -4.34 9.49 1.63
CA ALA A 148 -5.32 8.49 2.08
C ALA A 148 -5.02 7.93 3.49
N HIS A 149 -3.79 8.05 3.99
CA HIS A 149 -3.39 7.52 5.31
C HIS A 149 -3.74 8.46 6.48
N GLN A 150 -3.87 9.77 6.24
CA GLN A 150 -4.42 10.75 7.17
C GLN A 150 -3.80 10.79 8.60
N ASP A 151 -2.54 10.41 8.77
CA ASP A 151 -1.88 10.35 10.10
C ASP A 151 -0.61 11.22 10.23
N GLY A 152 -0.39 12.12 9.27
CA GLY A 152 0.71 13.09 9.28
C GLY A 152 2.03 12.57 8.70
N HIS A 153 2.19 11.27 8.44
CA HIS A 153 3.44 10.69 7.91
C HIS A 153 3.50 10.77 6.38
N TYR A 154 3.22 11.95 5.85
CA TYR A 154 2.93 12.13 4.43
C TYR A 154 4.14 11.82 3.54
N LEU A 155 5.36 12.21 3.93
CA LEU A 155 6.55 11.93 3.12
C LEU A 155 6.91 10.45 3.15
N THR A 156 6.74 9.81 4.31
CA THR A 156 6.89 8.35 4.46
C THR A 156 6.06 7.62 3.41
N TYR A 157 4.74 7.85 3.38
CA TYR A 157 3.87 7.19 2.41
C TYR A 157 4.12 7.62 0.97
N MET A 158 4.43 8.89 0.72
CA MET A 158 4.71 9.37 -0.63
C MET A 158 5.95 8.70 -1.21
N PHE A 159 7.04 8.58 -0.44
CA PHE A 159 8.26 7.93 -0.90
C PHE A 159 8.08 6.43 -1.11
N MET A 160 7.35 5.75 -0.22
CA MET A 160 6.95 4.35 -0.44
C MET A 160 6.15 4.19 -1.74
N GLY A 161 5.18 5.08 -1.97
CA GLY A 161 4.37 5.10 -3.18
C GLY A 161 5.22 5.24 -4.45
N LEU A 162 6.25 6.10 -4.40
CA LEU A 162 7.16 6.31 -5.54
C LEU A 162 8.00 5.07 -5.84
N VAL A 163 8.51 4.38 -4.80
CA VAL A 163 9.22 3.10 -4.98
C VAL A 163 8.31 2.07 -5.64
N LEU A 164 7.08 1.93 -5.17
CA LEU A 164 6.12 0.96 -5.72
C LEU A 164 5.72 1.30 -7.16
N CYS A 165 5.53 2.59 -7.49
CA CYS A 165 5.34 3.03 -8.87
C CYS A 165 6.55 2.70 -9.75
N PHE A 166 7.77 2.91 -9.25
CA PHE A 166 8.99 2.55 -9.96
C PHE A 166 9.09 1.05 -10.22
N ILE A 167 8.83 0.21 -9.22
CA ILE A 167 8.83 -1.24 -9.39
C ILE A 167 7.78 -1.65 -10.42
N TYR A 168 6.54 -1.14 -10.34
CA TYR A 168 5.51 -1.44 -11.35
C TYR A 168 5.92 -1.01 -12.75
N ALA A 169 6.50 0.19 -12.90
CA ALA A 169 6.98 0.68 -14.20
C ALA A 169 8.12 -0.18 -14.79
N ARG A 170 8.90 -0.83 -13.93
CA ARG A 170 10.01 -1.71 -14.32
C ARG A 170 9.58 -3.14 -14.60
N THR A 171 8.66 -3.71 -13.82
CA THR A 171 8.28 -5.12 -13.92
C THR A 171 6.98 -5.34 -14.69
N GLY A 172 6.11 -4.34 -14.75
CA GLY A 172 4.76 -4.44 -15.31
C GLY A 172 3.85 -5.42 -14.55
N LYS A 173 4.26 -5.87 -13.35
CA LYS A 173 3.59 -6.92 -12.59
C LYS A 173 3.14 -6.38 -11.25
N ILE A 174 1.83 -6.28 -11.08
CA ILE A 174 1.24 -5.84 -9.80
C ILE A 174 1.55 -6.82 -8.67
N ARG A 175 1.71 -8.12 -8.96
CA ARG A 175 2.13 -9.12 -7.98
C ARG A 175 3.45 -8.72 -7.31
N ASP A 176 4.39 -8.17 -8.06
CA ASP A 176 5.72 -7.85 -7.53
C ASP A 176 5.62 -6.66 -6.54
N THR A 177 4.78 -5.67 -6.81
CA THR A 177 4.52 -4.57 -5.86
C THR A 177 3.71 -5.03 -4.65
N ILE A 178 2.71 -5.88 -4.85
CA ILE A 178 1.95 -6.52 -3.75
C ILE A 178 2.90 -7.28 -2.82
N MET A 179 3.80 -8.10 -3.36
CA MET A 179 4.75 -8.86 -2.54
C MET A 179 5.65 -7.96 -1.71
N ILE A 180 6.18 -6.87 -2.29
CA ILE A 180 7.01 -5.90 -1.57
C ILE A 180 6.19 -5.24 -0.44
N HIS A 181 4.97 -4.80 -0.74
CA HIS A 181 4.12 -4.08 0.20
C HIS A 181 3.66 -4.98 1.36
N VAL A 182 3.17 -6.19 1.06
CA VAL A 182 2.80 -7.21 2.06
C VAL A 182 3.99 -7.53 2.96
N PHE A 183 5.17 -7.74 2.37
CA PHE A 183 6.37 -8.08 3.14
C PHE A 183 6.81 -6.94 4.06
N MET A 184 6.74 -5.70 3.56
CA MET A 184 7.03 -4.51 4.37
C MET A 184 6.04 -4.37 5.52
N ASN A 185 4.73 -4.46 5.28
CA ASN A 185 3.71 -4.39 6.33
C ASN A 185 3.89 -5.50 7.37
N LEU A 186 4.18 -6.72 6.92
CA LEU A 186 4.43 -7.85 7.82
C LEU A 186 5.59 -7.57 8.77
N ILE A 187 6.72 -7.06 8.25
CA ILE A 187 7.89 -6.73 9.07
C ILE A 187 7.57 -5.60 10.03
N ILE A 188 6.90 -4.53 9.58
CA ILE A 188 6.55 -3.39 10.44
C ILE A 188 5.70 -3.89 11.60
N VAL A 189 4.62 -4.63 11.33
CA VAL A 189 3.75 -5.20 12.37
C VAL A 189 4.56 -6.10 13.30
N TRP A 190 5.33 -7.05 12.76
CA TRP A 190 6.13 -7.97 13.57
C TRP A 190 7.13 -7.25 14.48
N SER A 191 7.81 -6.22 13.97
CA SER A 191 8.80 -5.44 14.72
C SER A 191 8.18 -4.49 15.76
N SER A 192 6.86 -4.30 15.72
CA SER A 192 6.13 -3.41 16.63
C SER A 192 5.29 -4.14 17.68
N LEU A 193 5.33 -5.48 17.68
CA LEU A 193 4.68 -6.35 18.68
C LEU A 193 5.55 -6.58 19.92
#